data_AF-A0A4U8Z0T6-F1
#
_entry.id   AF-A0A4U8Z0T6-F1
#
_cell.length_a   1.000
_cell.length_b   1.000
_cell.length_c   1.000
_cell.angle_alpha   90.00
_cell.angle_beta   90.00
_cell.angle_gamma   90.00
#
_symmetry.space_group_name_H-M   'P 1'
#
loop_
_entity.id
_entity.type
_entity.pdbx_description
1 polymer ?
#
loop_
_entity_poly.entity_id
_entity_poly.type
_entity_poly.pdbx_seq_one_letter_code
_entity_poly.pdbx_strand_id
1 'polypeptide(L)'
;MPNFRTIDRQTGFLLPPSVDEWLPEKHLARFVVEVIDGLDLRAMSGSYRGSGSASYHPRMLLGILVYGYATGVFSSRKLERATYDSLAFRFIAANDHPDHATIAAFRRRFLKEIEALFVQVLLLAREMGVLKMGTVALDGTKIHANASRHSALSYEQAGKIAAQLKAEVADLMAKAEAADAADIPDGMSIPDELARREERLSKIAEARAKTEARAKERHAREQAEHEAKLAARAAKTAARGKKPGGKAPQPPTKGPLPRDQINLTDEDSRIMPVAGGGFEQCYNAQAAVAAGSMLVVAVDVVQAPNDKQQLEPMLGKIEALPEDLGEPETLLADTGYFSGANVEACEKAGVEPLIAMGRQPHHPPLQERFETAPENPTPVEAMAHRLKTPGGRDRYALRKQNSRAGVRHHKIGARIPSIFDARARKSAQRVEPRDHGLEHKAHIRRRP
;
A
#
# COMPACT_ATOMS: atom_id res chain seq x y z
N MET A 1 49.80 9.04 25.58
CA MET A 1 48.67 8.07 25.61
C MET A 1 47.41 8.79 25.18
N PRO A 2 46.52 8.18 24.38
CA PRO A 2 45.24 8.79 24.09
C PRO A 2 44.39 8.88 25.37
N ASN A 3 43.85 10.07 25.64
CA ASN A 3 43.02 10.36 26.80
C ASN A 3 41.54 10.15 26.45
N PHE A 4 41.05 8.93 26.62
CA PHE A 4 39.65 8.59 26.40
C PHE A 4 38.82 8.78 27.67
N ARG A 5 37.55 9.16 27.52
CA ARG A 5 36.58 9.16 28.62
C ARG A 5 36.26 7.72 29.04
N THR A 6 36.16 7.49 30.35
CA THR A 6 35.70 6.19 30.91
C THR A 6 34.27 5.91 30.47
N ILE A 7 34.03 4.70 29.94
CA ILE A 7 32.70 4.23 29.58
C ILE A 7 32.10 3.51 30.79
N ASP A 8 31.37 4.25 31.61
CA ASP A 8 30.66 3.70 32.77
C ASP A 8 29.18 3.46 32.43
N ARG A 9 28.70 2.24 32.69
CA ARG A 9 27.32 1.80 32.48
C ARG A 9 26.62 1.37 33.78
N GLN A 10 27.34 1.39 34.90
CA GLN A 10 26.87 0.87 36.19
C GLN A 10 26.51 1.99 37.17
N THR A 11 27.09 3.18 37.00
CA THR A 11 26.70 4.35 37.80
C THR A 11 25.27 4.76 37.48
N GLY A 12 24.38 4.63 38.47
CA GLY A 12 23.02 5.12 38.42
C GLY A 12 22.95 6.65 38.52
N PHE A 13 21.83 7.23 38.08
CA PHE A 13 21.56 8.65 38.32
C PHE A 13 21.18 8.89 39.78
N LEU A 14 21.59 10.05 40.33
CA LEU A 14 21.26 10.45 41.70
C LEU A 14 19.75 10.72 41.88
N LEU A 15 19.12 11.28 40.86
CA LEU A 15 17.66 11.45 40.73
C LEU A 15 17.23 10.84 39.38
N PRO A 16 16.04 10.25 39.27
CA PRO A 16 15.54 9.74 38.00
C PRO A 16 15.42 10.90 37.01
N PRO A 17 16.17 10.89 35.89
CA PRO A 17 16.11 11.94 34.89
C PRO A 17 14.74 11.93 34.21
N SER A 18 14.25 13.12 33.85
CA SER A 18 13.02 13.23 33.08
C SER A 18 13.28 12.83 31.62
N VAL A 19 12.33 12.12 31.01
CA VAL A 19 12.39 11.81 29.57
C VAL A 19 12.42 13.08 28.73
N ASP A 20 11.85 14.18 29.27
CA ASP A 20 11.91 15.51 28.67
C ASP A 20 13.36 16.02 28.56
N GLU A 21 14.18 15.86 29.59
CA GLU A 21 15.57 16.34 29.60
C GLU A 21 16.47 15.63 28.58
N TRP A 22 16.13 14.39 28.22
CA TRP A 22 16.91 13.58 27.29
C TRP A 22 16.58 13.84 25.83
N LEU A 23 15.43 14.45 25.54
CA LEU A 23 15.01 14.70 24.17
C LEU A 23 15.34 16.14 23.76
N PRO A 24 16.19 16.37 22.73
CA PRO A 24 16.54 17.73 22.30
C PRO A 24 15.31 18.60 22.00
N GLU A 25 15.37 19.89 22.32
CA GLU A 25 14.24 20.83 22.16
C GLU A 25 13.68 20.87 20.72
N LYS A 26 14.56 20.75 19.72
CA LYS A 26 14.19 20.81 18.30
C LYS A 26 13.91 19.43 17.70
N HIS A 27 13.65 18.43 18.53
CA HIS A 27 13.41 17.06 18.06
C HIS A 27 12.00 16.89 17.48
N LEU A 28 11.86 16.19 16.36
CA LEU A 28 10.59 15.97 15.65
C LEU A 28 9.46 15.42 16.55
N ALA A 29 9.79 14.51 17.48
CA ALA A 29 8.81 13.97 18.42
C ALA A 29 8.12 15.03 19.29
N ARG A 30 8.81 16.12 19.65
CA ARG A 30 8.21 17.25 20.39
C ARG A 30 7.17 17.97 19.54
N PHE A 31 7.54 18.27 18.29
CA PHE A 31 6.62 18.86 17.31
C PHE A 31 5.39 17.98 17.08
N VAL A 32 5.55 16.65 16.98
CA VAL A 32 4.41 15.73 16.83
C VAL A 32 3.48 15.80 18.04
N VAL A 33 4.01 15.82 19.27
CA VAL A 33 3.19 15.94 20.48
C VAL A 33 2.43 17.27 20.49
N GLU A 34 3.11 18.38 20.20
CA GLU A 34 2.52 19.72 20.16
C GLU A 34 1.38 19.82 19.12
N VAL A 35 1.57 19.30 17.92
CA VAL A 35 0.54 19.28 16.88
C VAL A 35 -0.67 18.48 17.34
N ILE A 36 -0.46 17.30 17.95
CA ILE A 36 -1.56 16.43 18.39
C ILE A 36 -2.28 17.01 19.62
N ASP A 37 -1.57 17.74 20.48
CA ASP A 37 -2.17 18.48 21.59
C ASP A 37 -3.19 19.51 21.10
N GLY A 38 -2.96 20.11 19.92
CA GLY A 38 -3.88 21.05 19.27
C GLY A 38 -5.06 20.43 18.52
N LEU A 39 -5.09 19.10 18.33
CA LEU A 39 -6.18 18.43 17.59
C LEU A 39 -7.42 18.17 18.45
N ASP A 40 -8.60 18.22 17.84
CA ASP A 40 -9.85 17.82 18.49
C ASP A 40 -10.01 16.29 18.48
N LEU A 41 -9.70 15.68 19.62
CA LEU A 41 -9.80 14.22 19.82
C LEU A 41 -11.08 13.80 20.57
N ARG A 42 -12.08 14.68 20.73
CA ARG A 42 -13.29 14.39 21.54
C ARG A 42 -14.04 13.16 21.05
N ALA A 43 -14.16 12.96 19.75
CA ALA A 43 -14.80 11.79 19.16
C ALA A 43 -14.09 10.48 19.54
N MET A 44 -12.74 10.48 19.54
CA MET A 44 -11.95 9.31 19.93
C MET A 44 -12.06 9.06 21.43
N SER A 45 -11.83 10.08 22.25
CA SER A 45 -11.86 9.95 23.71
C SER A 45 -13.24 9.56 24.25
N GLY A 46 -14.32 10.12 23.69
CA GLY A 46 -15.70 9.82 24.10
C GLY A 46 -16.16 8.39 23.81
N SER A 47 -15.44 7.67 22.94
CA SER A 47 -15.75 6.27 22.63
C SER A 47 -15.25 5.28 23.69
N TYR A 48 -14.42 5.72 24.64
CA TYR A 48 -13.91 4.90 25.73
C TYR A 48 -14.87 4.97 26.93
N ARG A 49 -15.22 3.81 27.48
CA ARG A 49 -15.97 3.73 28.75
C ARG A 49 -15.01 3.85 29.91
N GLY A 50 -15.40 4.56 30.97
CA GLY A 50 -14.62 4.68 32.21
C GLY A 50 -14.65 3.45 33.12
N SER A 51 -14.76 2.24 32.57
CA SER A 51 -14.89 0.99 33.33
C SER A 51 -13.84 -0.04 32.90
N GLY A 52 -13.31 -0.81 33.85
CA GLY A 52 -12.25 -1.79 33.60
C GLY A 52 -10.86 -1.22 33.87
N SER A 53 -9.83 -1.76 33.20
CA SER A 53 -8.47 -1.22 33.29
C SER A 53 -8.38 0.17 32.64
N ALA A 54 -7.47 0.99 33.16
CA ALA A 54 -7.21 2.32 32.61
C ALA A 54 -6.81 2.21 31.12
N SER A 55 -7.52 2.92 30.27
CA SER A 55 -7.22 2.98 28.83
C SER A 55 -6.15 4.02 28.56
N TYR A 56 -5.25 3.71 27.63
CA TYR A 56 -4.32 4.70 27.10
C TYR A 56 -5.08 5.83 26.38
N HIS A 57 -4.65 7.07 26.61
CA HIS A 57 -5.30 8.22 26.01
C HIS A 57 -5.11 8.24 24.48
N PRO A 58 -6.14 8.55 23.66
CA PRO A 58 -6.04 8.59 22.20
C PRO A 58 -4.90 9.44 21.67
N ARG A 59 -4.61 10.56 22.34
CA ARG A 59 -3.47 11.45 22.05
C ARG A 59 -2.13 10.71 22.01
N MET A 60 -1.87 9.86 23.01
CA MET A 60 -0.62 9.12 23.11
C MET A 60 -0.50 8.08 21.99
N LEU A 61 -1.58 7.31 21.75
CA LEU A 61 -1.62 6.30 20.70
C LEU A 61 -1.51 6.93 19.30
N LEU A 62 -2.17 8.06 19.08
CA LEU A 62 -2.06 8.83 17.84
C LEU A 62 -0.63 9.37 17.64
N GLY A 63 0.01 9.88 18.70
CA GLY A 63 1.41 10.32 18.65
C GLY A 63 2.37 9.23 18.24
N ILE A 64 2.22 8.03 18.81
CA ILE A 64 3.03 6.87 18.45
C ILE A 64 2.86 6.52 16.97
N LEU A 65 1.63 6.55 16.46
CA LEU A 65 1.35 6.26 15.05
C LEU A 65 1.95 7.33 14.13
N VAL A 66 1.69 8.61 14.39
CA VAL A 66 2.15 9.73 13.55
C VAL A 66 3.67 9.78 13.49
N TYR A 67 4.34 9.74 14.65
CA TYR A 67 5.79 9.73 14.71
C TYR A 67 6.39 8.46 14.11
N GLY A 68 5.74 7.31 14.35
CA GLY A 68 6.06 6.05 13.71
C GLY A 68 6.09 6.15 12.20
N TYR A 69 5.04 6.71 11.61
CA TYR A 69 4.93 6.84 10.16
C TYR A 69 5.93 7.85 9.60
N ALA A 70 6.14 8.97 10.28
CA ALA A 70 7.14 9.97 9.91
C ALA A 70 8.57 9.42 9.91
N THR A 71 8.85 8.40 10.74
CA THR A 71 10.18 7.78 10.88
C THR A 71 10.30 6.42 10.20
N GLY A 72 9.25 5.94 9.51
CA GLY A 72 9.26 4.67 8.78
C GLY A 72 9.02 3.41 9.63
N VAL A 73 8.50 3.56 10.84
CA VAL A 73 8.12 2.47 11.76
C VAL A 73 6.60 2.23 11.71
N PHE A 74 6.16 1.33 10.83
CA PHE A 74 4.71 1.10 10.59
C PHE A 74 4.10 -0.09 11.35
N SER A 75 4.94 -1.06 11.71
CA SER A 75 4.47 -2.29 12.36
C SER A 75 4.15 -2.02 13.82
N SER A 76 2.95 -2.38 14.28
CA SER A 76 2.54 -2.23 15.68
C SER A 76 3.51 -2.90 16.66
N ARG A 77 4.13 -4.04 16.28
CA ARG A 77 5.17 -4.69 17.09
C ARG A 77 6.48 -3.91 17.13
N LYS A 78 6.86 -3.29 16.00
CA LYS A 78 8.03 -2.41 15.98
C LYS A 78 7.77 -1.12 16.75
N LEU A 79 6.53 -0.60 16.72
CA LEU A 79 6.12 0.55 17.51
C LEU A 79 6.17 0.24 19.01
N GLU A 80 5.58 -0.88 19.43
CA GLU A 80 5.69 -1.40 20.80
C GLU A 80 7.17 -1.47 21.23
N ARG A 81 8.00 -2.18 20.46
CA ARG A 81 9.44 -2.28 20.75
C ARG A 81 10.14 -0.91 20.78
N ALA A 82 9.77 0.01 19.90
CA ALA A 82 10.36 1.34 19.86
C ALA A 82 10.06 2.14 21.13
N THR A 83 8.91 1.91 21.79
CA THR A 83 8.64 2.51 23.11
C THR A 83 9.64 2.07 24.18
N TYR A 84 10.34 0.93 24.01
CA TYR A 84 11.44 0.53 24.88
C TYR A 84 12.79 1.05 24.40
N ASP A 85 13.05 0.98 23.10
CA ASP A 85 14.41 1.16 22.56
C ASP A 85 14.74 2.63 22.20
N SER A 86 13.73 3.49 22.01
CA SER A 86 13.91 4.85 21.48
C SER A 86 13.43 5.93 22.44
N LEU A 87 14.31 6.88 22.75
CA LEU A 87 14.00 8.06 23.56
C LEU A 87 12.81 8.86 23.02
N ALA A 88 12.69 8.97 21.69
CA ALA A 88 11.61 9.71 21.06
C ALA A 88 10.24 9.05 21.27
N PHE A 89 10.16 7.72 21.12
CA PHE A 89 8.91 7.00 21.38
C PHE A 89 8.61 6.94 22.88
N ARG A 90 9.62 6.83 23.74
CA ARG A 90 9.45 6.95 25.20
C ARG A 90 8.87 8.31 25.59
N PHE A 91 9.35 9.39 24.98
CA PHE A 91 8.84 10.74 25.22
C PHE A 91 7.35 10.84 24.86
N ILE A 92 6.99 10.40 23.65
CA ILE A 92 5.61 10.43 23.17
C ILE A 92 4.69 9.55 24.03
N ALA A 93 5.18 8.38 24.43
CA ALA A 93 4.43 7.44 25.24
C ALA A 93 4.46 7.78 26.74
N ALA A 94 5.05 8.90 27.16
CA ALA A 94 5.24 9.23 28.58
C ALA A 94 5.87 8.08 29.40
N ASN A 95 6.79 7.34 28.78
CA ASN A 95 7.43 6.13 29.29
C ASN A 95 6.50 4.93 29.57
N ASP A 96 5.27 4.95 29.04
CA ASP A 96 4.41 3.76 28.93
C ASP A 96 4.73 2.93 27.68
N HIS A 97 4.24 1.69 27.68
CA HIS A 97 4.54 0.69 26.65
C HIS A 97 3.25 -0.02 26.18
N PRO A 98 2.38 0.67 25.42
CA PRO A 98 1.19 0.04 24.86
C PRO A 98 1.59 -1.14 23.96
N ASP A 99 0.96 -2.29 24.19
CA ASP A 99 1.23 -3.48 23.39
C ASP A 99 0.79 -3.29 21.92
N HIS A 100 1.35 -4.11 21.03
CA HIS A 100 1.03 -4.05 19.62
C HIS A 100 -0.46 -4.31 19.33
N ALA A 101 -1.15 -5.08 20.18
CA ALA A 101 -2.57 -5.37 20.02
C ALA A 101 -3.41 -4.11 20.24
N THR A 102 -3.06 -3.31 21.25
CA THR A 102 -3.67 -2.03 21.61
C THR A 102 -3.44 -1.00 20.51
N ILE A 103 -2.19 -0.86 20.04
CA ILE A 103 -1.86 0.04 18.93
C ILE A 103 -2.61 -0.37 17.66
N ALA A 104 -2.66 -1.67 17.34
CA ALA A 104 -3.36 -2.17 16.17
C ALA A 104 -4.88 -2.04 16.29
N ALA A 105 -5.45 -2.20 17.48
CA ALA A 105 -6.87 -2.02 17.75
C ALA A 105 -7.26 -0.55 17.62
N PHE A 106 -6.49 0.37 18.21
CA PHE A 106 -6.70 1.81 18.10
C PHE A 106 -6.72 2.26 16.63
N ARG A 107 -5.71 1.86 15.86
CA ARG A 107 -5.61 2.18 14.43
C ARG A 107 -6.80 1.67 13.63
N ARG A 108 -7.25 0.43 13.87
CA ARG A 108 -8.40 -0.15 13.15
C ARG A 108 -9.71 0.51 13.54
N ARG A 109 -9.86 0.82 14.83
CA ARG A 109 -11.08 1.40 15.40
C ARG A 109 -11.33 2.82 14.90
N PHE A 110 -10.29 3.65 14.86
CA PHE A 110 -10.41 5.08 14.56
C PHE A 110 -9.83 5.47 13.20
N LEU A 111 -9.78 4.55 12.24
CA LEU A 111 -9.15 4.81 10.94
C LEU A 111 -9.77 6.03 10.24
N LYS A 112 -11.11 6.13 10.26
CA LYS A 112 -11.86 7.23 9.63
C LYS A 112 -11.59 8.57 10.32
N GLU A 113 -11.51 8.57 11.64
CA GLU A 113 -11.22 9.76 12.42
C GLU A 113 -9.75 10.20 12.24
N ILE A 114 -8.82 9.26 12.12
CA ILE A 114 -7.42 9.55 11.80
C ILE A 114 -7.31 10.17 10.39
N GLU A 115 -8.06 9.66 9.40
CA GLU A 115 -8.14 10.25 8.06
C GLU A 115 -8.69 11.68 8.10
N ALA A 116 -9.76 11.93 8.87
CA ALA A 116 -10.32 13.26 9.04
C ALA A 116 -9.34 14.24 9.73
N LEU A 117 -8.62 13.78 10.76
CA LEU A 117 -7.58 14.57 11.42
C LEU A 117 -6.42 14.90 10.48
N PHE A 118 -6.07 14.01 9.54
CA PHE A 118 -5.03 14.29 8.55
C PHE A 118 -5.40 15.48 7.67
N VAL A 119 -6.67 15.61 7.27
CA VAL A 119 -7.17 16.78 6.55
C VAL A 119 -7.03 18.05 7.39
N GLN A 120 -7.31 18.00 8.69
CA GLN A 120 -7.10 19.14 9.60
C GLN A 120 -5.63 19.54 9.69
N VAL A 121 -4.70 18.58 9.70
CA VAL A 121 -3.26 18.85 9.67
C VAL A 121 -2.85 19.53 8.36
N LEU A 122 -3.44 19.16 7.22
CA LEU A 122 -3.21 19.85 5.95
C LEU A 122 -3.74 21.29 5.98
N LEU A 123 -4.88 21.53 6.63
CA LEU A 123 -5.45 22.87 6.79
C LEU A 123 -4.54 23.76 7.64
N LEU A 124 -4.06 23.24 8.79
CA LEU A 124 -3.07 23.95 9.61
C LEU A 124 -1.78 24.22 8.83
N ALA A 125 -1.30 23.24 8.06
CA ALA A 125 -0.12 23.42 7.21
C ALA A 125 -0.35 24.50 6.14
N ARG A 126 -1.58 24.66 5.65
CA ARG A 126 -1.96 25.71 4.70
C ARG A 126 -1.97 27.08 5.36
N GLU A 127 -2.60 27.21 6.53
CA GLU A 127 -2.63 28.45 7.31
C GLU A 127 -1.23 28.94 7.70
N MET A 128 -0.34 28.00 8.04
CA MET A 128 1.07 28.29 8.35
C MET A 128 1.93 28.56 7.11
N GLY A 129 1.36 28.50 5.90
CA GLY A 129 2.08 28.72 4.64
C GLY A 129 3.05 27.58 4.24
N VAL A 130 2.97 26.43 4.91
CA VAL A 130 3.80 25.24 4.66
C VAL A 130 3.25 24.45 3.47
N LEU A 131 1.93 24.31 3.35
CA LEU A 131 1.27 23.61 2.23
C LEU A 131 1.11 24.55 1.02
N LYS A 132 1.64 24.10 -0.12
CA LYS A 132 1.52 24.77 -1.42
C LYS A 132 0.91 23.81 -2.43
N MET A 133 -0.39 23.93 -2.67
CA MET A 133 -1.13 22.98 -3.51
C MET A 133 -0.67 23.01 -4.98
N GLY A 134 -0.75 24.18 -5.64
CA GLY A 134 -0.15 24.51 -6.94
C GLY A 134 0.12 23.33 -7.89
N THR A 135 1.30 22.71 -7.78
CA THR A 135 1.63 21.51 -8.55
C THR A 135 1.49 20.25 -7.70
N VAL A 136 0.73 19.27 -8.17
CA VAL A 136 0.56 17.95 -7.55
C VAL A 136 1.20 16.87 -8.42
N ALA A 137 1.95 15.96 -7.82
CA ALA A 137 2.53 14.81 -8.50
C ALA A 137 1.85 13.52 -8.05
N LEU A 138 1.37 12.73 -9.01
CA LEU A 138 0.75 11.43 -8.82
C LEU A 138 1.74 10.31 -9.15
N ASP A 139 1.92 9.38 -8.20
CA ASP A 139 2.74 8.19 -8.41
C ASP A 139 2.10 6.94 -7.78
N GLY A 140 2.39 5.80 -8.38
CA GLY A 140 1.81 4.51 -8.03
C GLY A 140 2.91 3.55 -7.60
N THR A 141 2.70 2.82 -6.51
CA THR A 141 3.69 1.89 -5.96
C THR A 141 3.04 0.57 -5.58
N LYS A 142 3.74 -0.53 -5.85
CA LYS A 142 3.27 -1.87 -5.51
C LYS A 142 3.72 -2.18 -4.09
N ILE A 143 2.74 -2.44 -3.22
CA ILE A 143 2.95 -2.81 -1.82
C ILE A 143 2.59 -4.28 -1.63
N HIS A 144 3.48 -5.05 -1.01
CA HIS A 144 3.24 -6.48 -0.78
C HIS A 144 2.03 -6.69 0.13
N ALA A 145 1.19 -7.64 -0.29
CA ALA A 145 0.16 -8.18 0.58
C ALA A 145 0.78 -9.15 1.59
N ASN A 146 0.14 -9.32 2.75
CA ASN A 146 0.51 -10.37 3.70
C ASN A 146 -0.09 -11.73 3.28
N ALA A 147 0.13 -12.11 2.02
CA ALA A 147 -0.40 -13.34 1.45
C ALA A 147 0.57 -13.93 0.42
N SER A 148 0.61 -15.26 0.39
CA SER A 148 1.45 -15.99 -0.56
C SER A 148 0.79 -16.06 -1.92
N ARG A 149 1.57 -15.91 -2.99
CA ARG A 149 1.11 -16.14 -4.38
C ARG A 149 0.69 -17.59 -4.61
N HIS A 150 1.25 -18.53 -3.83
CA HIS A 150 0.90 -19.95 -3.91
C HIS A 150 -0.47 -20.26 -3.31
N SER A 151 -1.06 -19.31 -2.57
CA SER A 151 -2.42 -19.38 -2.04
C SER A 151 -3.45 -18.78 -3.00
N ALA A 152 -3.03 -18.34 -4.19
CA ALA A 152 -3.94 -17.90 -5.24
C ALA A 152 -4.56 -19.11 -5.96
N LEU A 153 -5.89 -19.17 -5.95
CA LEU A 153 -6.68 -20.20 -6.58
C LEU A 153 -7.32 -19.65 -7.85
N SER A 154 -7.10 -20.31 -8.99
CA SER A 154 -7.78 -19.94 -10.24
C SER A 154 -9.20 -20.49 -10.29
N TYR A 155 -10.09 -19.83 -11.05
CA TYR A 155 -11.48 -20.26 -11.19
C TYR A 155 -11.60 -21.70 -11.74
N GLU A 156 -10.75 -22.08 -12.69
CA GLU A 156 -10.71 -23.44 -13.22
C GLU A 156 -10.24 -24.46 -12.16
N GLN A 157 -9.18 -24.13 -11.41
CA GLN A 157 -8.67 -24.99 -10.34
C GLN A 157 -9.67 -25.13 -9.20
N ALA A 158 -10.36 -24.04 -8.83
CA ALA A 158 -11.46 -24.06 -7.87
C ALA A 158 -12.55 -25.03 -8.30
N GLY A 159 -12.89 -25.07 -9.59
CA GLY A 159 -13.83 -26.04 -10.15
C GLY A 159 -13.38 -27.49 -10.00
N LYS A 160 -12.12 -27.77 -10.31
CA LYS A 160 -11.53 -29.12 -10.18
C LYS A 160 -11.49 -29.59 -8.73
N ILE A 161 -11.03 -28.75 -7.81
CA ILE A 161 -10.97 -29.08 -6.37
C ILE A 161 -12.37 -29.27 -5.80
N ALA A 162 -13.34 -28.43 -6.16
CA ALA A 162 -14.72 -28.59 -5.72
C ALA A 162 -15.32 -29.93 -6.19
N ALA A 163 -15.06 -30.34 -7.43
CA ALA A 163 -15.53 -31.62 -7.95
C ALA A 163 -14.90 -32.80 -7.19
N GLN A 164 -13.59 -32.73 -6.94
CA GLN A 164 -12.88 -33.75 -6.16
C GLN A 164 -13.41 -33.86 -4.74
N LEU A 165 -13.55 -32.74 -4.02
CA LEU A 165 -14.05 -32.73 -2.64
C LEU A 165 -15.48 -33.26 -2.54
N LYS A 166 -16.34 -32.98 -3.53
CA LYS A 166 -17.69 -33.56 -3.58
C LYS A 166 -17.67 -35.08 -3.75
N ALA A 167 -16.77 -35.61 -4.56
CA ALA A 167 -16.59 -37.06 -4.70
C ALA A 167 -16.08 -37.67 -3.39
N GLU A 168 -15.09 -37.05 -2.75
CA GLU A 168 -14.57 -37.53 -1.45
C GLU A 168 -15.61 -37.48 -0.32
N VAL A 169 -16.47 -36.46 -0.30
CA VAL A 169 -17.61 -36.39 0.63
C VAL A 169 -18.59 -37.52 0.36
N ALA A 170 -18.95 -37.78 -0.90
CA ALA A 170 -19.82 -38.90 -1.25
C ALA A 170 -19.22 -40.25 -0.83
N ASP A 171 -17.92 -40.45 -1.03
CA ASP A 171 -17.20 -41.66 -0.59
C ASP A 171 -17.19 -41.81 0.94
N LEU A 172 -16.98 -40.70 1.68
CA LEU A 172 -17.00 -40.71 3.13
C LEU A 172 -18.40 -40.99 3.69
N MET A 173 -19.45 -40.46 3.04
CA MET A 173 -20.84 -40.76 3.40
C MET A 173 -21.17 -42.24 3.15
N ALA A 174 -20.76 -42.80 2.02
CA ALA A 174 -20.94 -44.23 1.73
C ALA A 174 -20.18 -45.12 2.73
N LYS A 175 -18.99 -44.70 3.17
CA LYS A 175 -18.22 -45.40 4.23
C LYS A 175 -18.85 -45.25 5.60
N ALA A 176 -19.47 -44.12 5.92
CA ALA A 176 -20.22 -43.94 7.16
C ALA A 176 -21.42 -44.90 7.21
N GLU A 177 -22.19 -44.97 6.13
CA GLU A 177 -23.32 -45.92 6.01
C GLU A 177 -22.88 -47.39 6.09
N ALA A 178 -21.70 -47.73 5.55
CA ALA A 178 -21.14 -49.08 5.65
C ALA A 178 -20.55 -49.39 7.05
N ALA A 179 -20.05 -48.38 7.76
CA ALA A 179 -19.48 -48.50 9.10
C ALA A 179 -20.54 -48.68 10.19
N ASP A 180 -21.79 -48.29 9.95
CA ASP A 180 -22.93 -48.67 10.80
C ASP A 180 -23.14 -50.21 10.85
N ALA A 181 -22.43 -50.99 10.02
CA ALA A 181 -22.46 -52.45 9.98
C ALA A 181 -21.16 -53.17 10.47
N ALA A 182 -20.05 -52.48 10.73
CA ALA A 182 -18.82 -53.07 11.30
C ALA A 182 -17.81 -52.01 11.81
N ASP A 183 -17.01 -52.37 12.83
CA ASP A 183 -16.03 -51.50 13.51
C ASP A 183 -15.03 -50.82 12.55
N ILE A 184 -14.91 -49.49 12.71
CA ILE A 184 -14.03 -48.60 11.92
C ILE A 184 -12.57 -48.75 12.41
N PRO A 185 -11.56 -48.70 11.53
CA PRO A 185 -10.15 -48.66 11.92
C PRO A 185 -9.81 -47.51 12.88
N ASP A 186 -8.97 -47.81 13.88
CA ASP A 186 -8.56 -46.86 14.92
C ASP A 186 -7.80 -45.65 14.35
N GLY A 187 -8.24 -44.43 14.72
CA GLY A 187 -7.54 -43.17 14.43
C GLY A 187 -8.12 -42.26 13.32
N MET A 188 -9.22 -42.63 12.65
CA MET A 188 -9.93 -41.75 11.70
C MET A 188 -11.38 -41.49 12.13
N SER A 189 -11.69 -40.23 12.42
CA SER A 189 -13.06 -39.76 12.67
C SER A 189 -13.70 -39.31 11.35
N ILE A 190 -14.63 -40.12 10.82
CA ILE A 190 -15.39 -39.79 9.60
C ILE A 190 -16.14 -38.44 9.74
N PRO A 191 -16.79 -38.13 10.90
CA PRO A 191 -17.44 -36.83 11.10
C PRO A 191 -16.48 -35.63 10.97
N ASP A 192 -15.28 -35.71 11.54
CA ASP A 192 -14.30 -34.61 11.47
C ASP A 192 -13.79 -34.40 10.04
N GLU A 193 -13.62 -35.48 9.30
CA GLU A 193 -13.07 -35.48 7.94
C GLU A 193 -14.13 -35.02 6.90
N LEU A 194 -15.42 -35.26 7.19
CA LEU A 194 -16.55 -34.65 6.49
C LEU A 194 -16.62 -33.15 6.78
N ALA A 195 -16.61 -32.74 8.06
CA ALA A 195 -16.71 -31.33 8.45
C ALA A 195 -15.60 -30.47 7.80
N ARG A 196 -14.35 -30.97 7.76
CA ARG A 196 -13.23 -30.28 7.09
C ARG A 196 -13.46 -30.10 5.58
N ARG A 197 -14.03 -31.09 4.89
CA ARG A 197 -14.31 -31.02 3.45
C ARG A 197 -15.47 -30.12 3.13
N GLU A 198 -16.51 -30.15 3.95
CA GLU A 198 -17.66 -29.25 3.83
C GLU A 198 -17.24 -27.80 4.04
N GLU A 199 -16.43 -27.52 5.07
CA GLU A 199 -15.87 -26.18 5.31
C GLU A 199 -15.03 -25.73 4.10
N ARG A 200 -14.18 -26.62 3.56
CA ARG A 200 -13.36 -26.32 2.38
C ARG A 200 -14.21 -26.10 1.13
N LEU A 201 -15.29 -26.86 0.93
CA LEU A 201 -16.25 -26.68 -0.15
C LEU A 201 -16.97 -25.32 -0.03
N SER A 202 -17.37 -24.93 1.18
CA SER A 202 -17.97 -23.60 1.44
C SER A 202 -17.02 -22.48 1.04
N LYS A 203 -15.76 -22.53 1.51
CA LYS A 203 -14.74 -21.51 1.17
C LYS A 203 -14.48 -21.43 -0.34
N ILE A 204 -14.46 -22.57 -1.05
CA ILE A 204 -14.29 -22.58 -2.51
C ILE A 204 -15.53 -22.02 -3.21
N ALA A 205 -16.74 -22.31 -2.71
CA ALA A 205 -17.98 -21.76 -3.27
C ALA A 205 -18.03 -20.24 -3.11
N GLU A 206 -17.69 -19.71 -1.94
CA GLU A 206 -17.56 -18.26 -1.68
C GLU A 206 -16.54 -17.61 -2.63
N ALA A 207 -15.36 -18.23 -2.77
CA ALA A 207 -14.31 -17.76 -3.66
C ALA A 207 -14.75 -17.70 -5.13
N ARG A 208 -15.54 -18.68 -5.59
CA ARG A 208 -16.13 -18.71 -6.94
C ARG A 208 -17.20 -17.65 -7.11
N ALA A 209 -18.12 -17.51 -6.16
CA ALA A 209 -19.17 -16.49 -6.21
C ALA A 209 -18.57 -15.07 -6.29
N LYS A 210 -17.52 -14.78 -5.52
CA LYS A 210 -16.79 -13.51 -5.60
C LYS A 210 -16.09 -13.31 -6.95
N THR A 211 -15.54 -14.37 -7.53
CA THR A 211 -14.92 -14.31 -8.86
C THR A 211 -15.97 -14.06 -9.97
N GLU A 212 -17.15 -14.65 -9.85
CA GLU A 212 -18.27 -14.40 -10.75
C GLU A 212 -18.83 -12.98 -10.61
N ALA A 213 -18.96 -12.45 -9.39
CA ALA A 213 -19.37 -11.08 -9.14
C ALA A 213 -18.42 -10.07 -9.80
N ARG A 214 -17.11 -10.25 -9.59
CA ARG A 214 -16.06 -9.44 -10.24
C ARG A 214 -16.11 -9.55 -11.77
N ALA A 215 -16.37 -10.75 -12.29
CA ALA A 215 -16.49 -10.95 -13.73
C ALA A 215 -17.71 -10.23 -14.33
N LYS A 216 -18.82 -10.15 -13.60
CA LYS A 216 -20.00 -9.36 -14.00
C LYS A 216 -19.68 -7.87 -14.04
N GLU A 217 -19.01 -7.35 -13.01
CA GLU A 217 -18.60 -5.94 -12.95
C GLU A 217 -17.62 -5.59 -14.09
N ARG A 218 -16.59 -6.42 -14.31
CA ARG A 218 -15.67 -6.30 -15.44
C ARG A 218 -16.42 -6.24 -16.77
N HIS A 219 -17.34 -7.19 -16.98
CA HIS A 219 -18.10 -7.26 -18.22
C HIS A 219 -18.97 -6.02 -18.43
N ALA A 220 -19.67 -5.52 -17.40
CA ALA A 220 -20.45 -4.30 -17.51
C ALA A 220 -19.60 -3.09 -17.91
N ARG A 221 -18.42 -2.92 -17.28
CA ARG A 221 -17.48 -1.84 -17.64
C ARG A 221 -16.93 -1.98 -19.06
N GLU A 222 -16.48 -3.19 -19.43
CA GLU A 222 -15.94 -3.43 -20.77
C GLU A 222 -17.00 -3.30 -21.86
N GLN A 223 -18.26 -3.61 -21.57
CA GLN A 223 -19.39 -3.36 -22.46
C GLN A 223 -19.59 -1.86 -22.68
N ALA A 224 -19.63 -1.07 -21.62
CA ALA A 224 -19.74 0.39 -21.73
C ALA A 224 -18.57 0.99 -22.54
N GLU A 225 -17.33 0.53 -22.31
CA GLU A 225 -16.17 0.94 -23.11
C GLU A 225 -16.30 0.52 -24.59
N HIS A 226 -16.80 -0.69 -24.84
CA HIS A 226 -16.98 -1.21 -26.19
C HIS A 226 -18.02 -0.39 -26.96
N GLU A 227 -19.15 -0.08 -26.32
CA GLU A 227 -20.20 0.78 -26.85
C GLU A 227 -19.68 2.18 -27.14
N ALA A 228 -18.93 2.78 -26.21
CA ALA A 228 -18.30 4.08 -26.41
C ALA A 228 -17.31 4.07 -27.60
N LYS A 229 -16.51 3.00 -27.75
CA LYS A 229 -15.59 2.82 -28.89
C LYS A 229 -16.34 2.64 -30.21
N LEU A 230 -17.45 1.92 -30.22
CA LEU A 230 -18.31 1.77 -31.38
C LEU A 230 -18.95 3.11 -31.78
N ALA A 231 -19.49 3.85 -30.81
CA ALA A 231 -20.07 5.18 -31.02
C ALA A 231 -19.04 6.17 -31.58
N ALA A 232 -17.83 6.22 -31.00
CA ALA A 232 -16.74 7.05 -31.50
C ALA A 232 -16.31 6.66 -32.92
N ARG A 233 -16.30 5.36 -33.24
CA ARG A 233 -15.99 4.88 -34.60
C ARG A 233 -17.09 5.24 -35.59
N ALA A 234 -18.36 5.15 -35.18
CA ALA A 234 -19.51 5.57 -35.98
C ALA A 234 -19.46 7.08 -36.26
N ALA A 235 -19.21 7.90 -35.25
CA ALA A 235 -19.03 9.36 -35.40
C ALA A 235 -17.88 9.70 -36.37
N LYS A 236 -16.73 9.03 -36.26
CA LYS A 236 -15.61 9.21 -37.21
C LYS A 236 -15.95 8.77 -38.63
N THR A 237 -16.75 7.71 -38.78
CA THR A 237 -17.23 7.25 -40.08
C THR A 237 -18.17 8.26 -40.71
N ALA A 238 -19.11 8.81 -39.92
CA ALA A 238 -20.04 9.84 -40.36
C ALA A 238 -19.32 11.13 -40.76
N ALA A 239 -18.34 11.59 -39.97
CA ALA A 239 -17.58 12.82 -40.26
C ALA A 239 -16.68 12.71 -41.50
N ARG A 240 -16.06 11.54 -41.74
CA ARG A 240 -15.05 11.36 -42.80
C ARG A 240 -15.57 10.65 -44.06
N GLY A 241 -16.81 10.15 -44.03
CA GLY A 241 -17.45 9.39 -45.12
C GLY A 241 -16.77 8.05 -45.47
N LYS A 242 -15.73 7.65 -44.73
CA LYS A 242 -14.94 6.42 -44.96
C LYS A 242 -14.80 5.65 -43.66
N LYS A 243 -14.86 4.32 -43.73
CA LYS A 243 -14.63 3.45 -42.57
C LYS A 243 -13.23 3.73 -41.98
N PRO A 244 -13.12 4.00 -40.67
CA PRO A 244 -11.82 4.14 -40.00
C PRO A 244 -10.98 2.87 -40.18
N GLY A 245 -9.70 3.04 -40.46
CA GLY A 245 -8.75 1.93 -40.57
C GLY A 245 -8.55 1.21 -39.22
N GLY A 246 -8.19 -0.07 -39.28
CA GLY A 246 -7.95 -0.91 -38.10
C GLY A 246 -9.08 -1.89 -37.78
N LYS A 247 -8.78 -2.92 -36.97
CA LYS A 247 -9.75 -3.96 -36.58
C LYS A 247 -10.92 -3.35 -35.80
N ALA A 248 -12.12 -3.90 -35.98
CA ALA A 248 -13.27 -3.54 -35.16
C ALA A 248 -12.99 -3.91 -33.69
N PRO A 249 -13.45 -3.10 -32.72
CA PRO A 249 -13.38 -3.50 -31.32
C PRO A 249 -14.15 -4.82 -31.16
N GLN A 250 -13.59 -5.77 -30.42
CA GLN A 250 -14.24 -7.05 -30.14
C GLN A 250 -15.16 -6.92 -28.92
N PRO A 251 -16.30 -7.64 -28.90
CA PRO A 251 -17.17 -7.65 -27.73
C PRO A 251 -16.44 -8.31 -26.54
N PRO A 252 -16.71 -7.85 -25.31
CA PRO A 252 -16.12 -8.44 -24.12
C PRO A 252 -16.66 -9.85 -23.83
N THR A 253 -15.85 -10.64 -23.12
CA THR A 253 -16.22 -12.02 -22.75
C THR A 253 -17.10 -12.04 -21.51
N LYS A 254 -18.23 -12.74 -21.59
CA LYS A 254 -19.17 -12.89 -20.47
C LYS A 254 -18.67 -13.94 -19.46
N GLY A 255 -18.78 -13.62 -18.16
CA GLY A 255 -18.48 -14.55 -17.07
C GLY A 255 -17.00 -14.62 -16.68
N PRO A 256 -16.67 -15.44 -15.66
CA PRO A 256 -15.30 -15.57 -15.17
C PRO A 256 -14.42 -16.29 -16.19
N LEU A 257 -13.18 -15.82 -16.33
CA LEU A 257 -12.17 -16.46 -17.16
C LEU A 257 -11.51 -17.61 -16.38
N PRO A 258 -11.03 -18.68 -17.05
CA PRO A 258 -10.34 -19.78 -16.38
C PRO A 258 -9.14 -19.34 -15.52
N ARG A 259 -8.49 -18.23 -15.93
CA ARG A 259 -7.34 -17.63 -15.27
C ARG A 259 -7.68 -16.57 -14.23
N ASP A 260 -8.96 -16.23 -14.04
CA ASP A 260 -9.35 -15.32 -12.96
C ASP A 260 -8.98 -15.96 -11.62
N GLN A 261 -8.26 -15.23 -10.79
CA GLN A 261 -7.70 -15.74 -9.54
C GLN A 261 -8.25 -14.98 -8.33
N ILE A 262 -8.27 -15.69 -7.20
CA ILE A 262 -8.54 -15.13 -5.89
C ILE A 262 -7.59 -15.76 -4.87
N ASN A 263 -7.08 -14.95 -3.95
CA ASN A 263 -6.21 -15.45 -2.89
C ASN A 263 -7.08 -15.77 -1.66
N LEU A 264 -6.90 -16.97 -1.11
CA LEU A 264 -7.71 -17.45 0.02
C LEU A 264 -7.33 -16.83 1.37
N THR A 265 -6.12 -16.28 1.49
CA THR A 265 -5.63 -15.61 2.71
C THR A 265 -5.97 -14.12 2.71
N ASP A 266 -5.84 -13.46 1.56
CA ASP A 266 -6.09 -12.04 1.38
C ASP A 266 -6.82 -11.81 0.04
N GLU A 267 -8.14 -11.73 0.09
CA GLU A 267 -8.99 -11.72 -1.10
C GLU A 267 -8.91 -10.47 -1.96
N ASP A 268 -8.43 -9.35 -1.42
CA ASP A 268 -8.32 -8.08 -2.13
C ASP A 268 -6.98 -7.92 -2.82
N SER A 269 -5.95 -8.64 -2.36
CA SER A 269 -4.65 -8.66 -3.00
C SER A 269 -4.66 -9.28 -4.40
N ARG A 270 -3.76 -8.84 -5.29
CA ARG A 270 -3.65 -9.36 -6.67
C ARG A 270 -2.22 -9.75 -7.01
N ILE A 271 -2.06 -10.71 -7.91
CA ILE A 271 -0.77 -10.98 -8.54
C ILE A 271 -0.48 -9.86 -9.55
N MET A 272 0.48 -8.99 -9.24
CA MET A 272 0.84 -7.82 -10.05
C MET A 272 2.29 -7.90 -10.51
N PRO A 273 2.63 -7.36 -11.70
CA PRO A 273 4.02 -7.22 -12.12
C PRO A 273 4.74 -6.20 -11.23
N VAL A 274 5.98 -6.50 -10.84
CA VAL A 274 6.78 -5.63 -9.96
C VAL A 274 8.03 -5.08 -10.64
N ALA A 275 8.54 -3.97 -10.11
CA ALA A 275 9.74 -3.31 -10.61
C ALA A 275 10.97 -4.21 -10.39
N GLY A 276 11.57 -4.67 -11.50
CA GLY A 276 12.66 -5.66 -11.49
C GLY A 276 12.31 -6.98 -12.18
N GLY A 277 11.07 -7.14 -12.63
CA GLY A 277 10.59 -8.34 -13.32
C GLY A 277 9.90 -9.31 -12.36
N GLY A 278 9.13 -10.24 -12.92
CA GLY A 278 8.32 -11.18 -12.16
C GLY A 278 6.98 -10.59 -11.72
N PHE A 279 6.28 -11.35 -10.89
CA PHE A 279 4.97 -11.01 -10.37
C PHE A 279 4.96 -11.22 -8.86
N GLU A 280 4.21 -10.44 -8.10
CA GLU A 280 4.09 -10.60 -6.65
C GLU A 280 2.66 -10.37 -6.19
N GLN A 281 2.30 -10.94 -5.04
CA GLN A 281 0.99 -10.71 -4.43
C GLN A 281 1.02 -9.33 -3.76
N CYS A 282 0.34 -8.36 -4.37
CA CYS A 282 0.45 -6.95 -4.02
C CYS A 282 -0.90 -6.25 -4.05
N TYR A 283 -0.90 -5.06 -3.46
CA TYR A 283 -1.82 -3.98 -3.75
C TYR A 283 -1.09 -2.90 -4.55
N ASN A 284 -1.85 -2.04 -5.22
CA ASN A 284 -1.32 -0.87 -5.88
C ASN A 284 -1.71 0.37 -5.08
N ALA A 285 -0.77 0.92 -4.30
CA ALA A 285 -0.97 2.18 -3.60
C ALA A 285 -0.74 3.35 -4.55
N GLN A 286 -1.61 4.35 -4.48
CA GLN A 286 -1.57 5.57 -5.25
C GLN A 286 -1.41 6.73 -4.27
N ALA A 287 -0.53 7.68 -4.58
CA ALA A 287 -0.33 8.87 -3.76
C ALA A 287 -0.21 10.12 -4.62
N ALA A 288 -1.00 11.13 -4.28
CA ALA A 288 -0.87 12.48 -4.78
C ALA A 288 -0.11 13.33 -3.76
N VAL A 289 0.95 14.00 -4.21
CA VAL A 289 1.84 14.79 -3.37
C VAL A 289 1.93 16.21 -3.90
N ALA A 290 1.71 17.20 -3.03
CA ALA A 290 1.94 18.60 -3.35
C ALA A 290 3.46 18.85 -3.52
N ALA A 291 3.89 19.13 -4.75
CA ALA A 291 5.29 19.27 -5.14
C ALA A 291 6.02 20.39 -4.37
N GLY A 292 5.31 21.49 -4.09
CA GLY A 292 5.88 22.66 -3.41
C GLY A 292 6.22 22.43 -1.93
N SER A 293 5.56 21.47 -1.27
CA SER A 293 5.68 21.21 0.17
C SER A 293 6.06 19.77 0.52
N MET A 294 6.04 18.86 -0.46
CA MET A 294 6.23 17.40 -0.29
C MET A 294 5.21 16.75 0.64
N LEU A 295 4.04 17.38 0.84
CA LEU A 295 2.95 16.83 1.64
C LEU A 295 2.06 15.94 0.77
N VAL A 296 1.71 14.77 1.31
CA VAL A 296 0.72 13.88 0.70
C VAL A 296 -0.66 14.49 0.90
N VAL A 297 -1.42 14.68 -0.18
CA VAL A 297 -2.74 15.32 -0.16
C VAL A 297 -3.87 14.35 -0.39
N ALA A 298 -3.64 13.28 -1.15
CA ALA A 298 -4.61 12.21 -1.35
C ALA A 298 -3.89 10.86 -1.53
N VAL A 299 -4.54 9.80 -1.09
CA VAL A 299 -4.05 8.42 -1.22
C VAL A 299 -5.15 7.48 -1.64
N ASP A 300 -4.77 6.38 -2.27
CA ASP A 300 -5.65 5.25 -2.51
C ASP A 300 -4.91 3.91 -2.48
N VAL A 301 -5.62 2.83 -2.23
CA VAL A 301 -5.10 1.47 -2.35
C VAL A 301 -6.03 0.68 -3.24
N VAL A 302 -5.57 0.38 -4.44
CA VAL A 302 -6.39 -0.24 -5.48
C VAL A 302 -5.87 -1.61 -5.86
N GLN A 303 -6.76 -2.40 -6.45
CA GLN A 303 -6.47 -3.76 -6.91
C GLN A 303 -6.04 -3.77 -8.39
N ALA A 304 -5.96 -2.60 -9.03
CA ALA A 304 -5.57 -2.48 -10.43
C ALA A 304 -4.05 -2.73 -10.60
N PRO A 305 -3.62 -3.61 -11.52
CA PRO A 305 -2.20 -3.91 -11.73
C PRO A 305 -1.45 -2.76 -12.42
N ASN A 306 -2.16 -1.89 -13.14
CA ASN A 306 -1.60 -0.72 -13.82
C ASN A 306 -2.27 0.57 -13.32
N ASP A 307 -1.61 1.68 -13.57
CA ASP A 307 -2.00 2.99 -13.03
C ASP A 307 -2.88 3.81 -14.00
N LYS A 308 -3.11 3.29 -15.22
CA LYS A 308 -3.76 4.04 -16.30
C LYS A 308 -5.15 4.54 -15.94
N GLN A 309 -5.91 3.78 -15.17
CA GLN A 309 -7.27 4.13 -14.74
C GLN A 309 -7.32 4.79 -13.37
N GLN A 310 -6.19 5.15 -12.77
CA GLN A 310 -6.12 5.65 -11.39
C GLN A 310 -6.01 7.18 -11.29
N LEU A 311 -5.85 7.86 -12.43
CA LEU A 311 -5.74 9.32 -12.44
C LEU A 311 -7.09 10.00 -12.13
N GLU A 312 -8.15 9.62 -12.84
CA GLU A 312 -9.49 10.21 -12.65
C GLU A 312 -10.06 9.96 -11.24
N PRO A 313 -9.98 8.76 -10.65
CA PRO A 313 -10.34 8.57 -9.25
C PRO A 313 -9.53 9.44 -8.28
N MET A 314 -8.24 9.64 -8.56
CA MET A 314 -7.39 10.48 -7.71
C MET A 314 -7.74 11.97 -7.84
N LEU A 315 -8.10 12.45 -9.03
CA LEU A 315 -8.64 13.81 -9.21
C LEU A 315 -9.90 14.00 -8.38
N GLY A 316 -10.86 13.07 -8.45
CA GLY A 316 -12.07 13.14 -7.63
C GLY A 316 -11.79 13.15 -6.13
N LYS A 317 -10.75 12.46 -5.65
CA LYS A 317 -10.32 12.54 -4.25
C LYS A 317 -9.71 13.89 -3.88
N ILE A 318 -8.96 14.51 -4.81
CA ILE A 318 -8.38 15.83 -4.61
C ILE A 318 -9.48 16.91 -4.61
N GLU A 319 -10.45 16.80 -5.51
CA GLU A 319 -11.62 17.70 -5.59
C GLU A 319 -12.51 17.58 -4.34
N ALA A 320 -12.57 16.42 -3.70
CA ALA A 320 -13.32 16.21 -2.47
C ALA A 320 -12.64 16.78 -1.21
N LEU A 321 -11.42 17.32 -1.33
CA LEU A 321 -10.73 17.99 -0.22
C LEU A 321 -11.38 19.37 0.07
N PRO A 322 -11.29 19.89 1.30
CA PRO A 322 -11.80 21.22 1.62
C PRO A 322 -11.21 22.32 0.73
N GLU A 323 -12.05 23.23 0.25
CA GLU A 323 -11.68 24.36 -0.63
C GLU A 323 -10.54 25.23 -0.04
N ASP A 324 -10.48 25.35 1.29
CA ASP A 324 -9.45 26.10 2.02
C ASP A 324 -8.01 25.60 1.74
N LEU A 325 -7.83 24.34 1.35
CA LEU A 325 -6.53 23.78 0.96
C LEU A 325 -6.04 24.34 -0.39
N GLY A 326 -6.95 24.88 -1.19
CA GLY A 326 -6.73 25.34 -2.55
C GLY A 326 -6.80 24.22 -3.59
N GLU A 327 -6.92 24.61 -4.85
CA GLU A 327 -7.03 23.71 -5.98
C GLU A 327 -5.65 23.42 -6.62
N PRO A 328 -5.44 22.22 -7.21
CA PRO A 328 -4.25 21.93 -8.00
C PRO A 328 -4.30 22.66 -9.36
N GLU A 329 -3.26 23.42 -9.68
CA GLU A 329 -3.08 24.07 -10.98
C GLU A 329 -2.46 23.11 -12.02
N THR A 330 -1.58 22.21 -11.58
CA THR A 330 -0.83 21.31 -12.47
C THR A 330 -0.73 19.91 -11.88
N LEU A 331 -0.95 18.87 -12.70
CA LEU A 331 -0.80 17.47 -12.32
C LEU A 331 0.35 16.80 -13.08
N LEU A 332 1.32 16.25 -12.35
CA LEU A 332 2.46 15.52 -12.88
C LEU A 332 2.24 14.01 -12.73
N ALA A 333 2.43 13.24 -13.80
CA ALA A 333 2.34 11.78 -13.71
C ALA A 333 3.27 11.05 -14.68
N ASP A 334 3.62 9.81 -14.33
CA ASP A 334 4.48 8.97 -15.16
C ASP A 334 3.70 8.34 -16.34
N THR A 335 4.41 7.73 -17.29
CA THR A 335 3.80 7.14 -18.50
C THR A 335 2.75 6.08 -18.24
N GLY A 336 2.77 5.43 -17.07
CA GLY A 336 1.73 4.49 -16.65
C GLY A 336 0.33 5.12 -16.62
N TYR A 337 0.23 6.44 -16.41
CA TYR A 337 -1.00 7.21 -16.35
C TYR A 337 -1.41 7.83 -17.69
N PHE A 338 -0.63 7.67 -18.76
CA PHE A 338 -0.94 8.34 -20.02
C PHE A 338 -2.15 7.71 -20.75
N SER A 339 -3.18 8.52 -20.97
CA SER A 339 -4.29 8.21 -21.88
C SER A 339 -4.99 9.51 -22.31
N GLY A 340 -5.60 9.53 -23.50
CA GLY A 340 -6.37 10.70 -23.95
C GLY A 340 -7.50 11.06 -22.99
N ALA A 341 -8.21 10.05 -22.47
CA ALA A 341 -9.25 10.23 -21.47
C ALA A 341 -8.75 10.89 -20.18
N ASN A 342 -7.55 10.53 -19.71
CA ASN A 342 -6.97 11.16 -18.51
C ASN A 342 -6.57 12.61 -18.74
N VAL A 343 -6.06 12.94 -19.93
CA VAL A 343 -5.74 14.33 -20.29
C VAL A 343 -7.01 15.17 -20.34
N GLU A 344 -8.07 14.63 -20.97
CA GLU A 344 -9.39 15.27 -20.99
C GLU A 344 -10.02 15.39 -19.60
N ALA A 345 -9.82 14.41 -18.71
CA ALA A 345 -10.28 14.47 -17.33
C ALA A 345 -9.60 15.60 -16.56
N CYS A 346 -8.27 15.76 -16.70
CA CYS A 346 -7.56 16.89 -16.10
C CYS A 346 -8.08 18.23 -16.61
N GLU A 347 -8.29 18.38 -17.92
CA GLU A 347 -8.80 19.65 -18.47
C GLU A 347 -10.21 19.97 -17.99
N LYS A 348 -11.09 18.97 -17.86
CA LYS A 348 -12.42 19.16 -17.28
C LYS A 348 -12.37 19.61 -15.82
N ALA A 349 -11.38 19.13 -15.07
CA ALA A 349 -11.10 19.54 -13.70
C ALA A 349 -10.35 20.88 -13.59
N GLY A 350 -10.03 21.54 -14.72
CA GLY A 350 -9.26 22.80 -14.72
C GLY A 350 -7.77 22.63 -14.38
N VAL A 351 -7.26 21.40 -14.34
CA VAL A 351 -5.89 21.07 -13.94
C VAL A 351 -5.01 20.86 -15.17
N GLU A 352 -3.86 21.54 -15.28
CA GLU A 352 -2.95 21.35 -16.42
C GLU A 352 -2.19 20.00 -16.29
N PRO A 353 -2.39 19.02 -17.20
CA PRO A 353 -1.69 17.74 -17.11
C PRO A 353 -0.28 17.83 -17.71
N LEU A 354 0.70 17.23 -17.04
CA LEU A 354 2.04 16.94 -17.55
C LEU A 354 2.34 15.45 -17.32
N ILE A 355 1.92 14.62 -18.28
CA ILE A 355 2.03 13.16 -18.21
C ILE A 355 2.99 12.67 -19.29
N ALA A 356 4.06 11.96 -18.91
CA ALA A 356 5.01 11.48 -19.92
C ALA A 356 4.37 10.51 -20.91
N MET A 357 4.50 10.79 -22.20
CA MET A 357 3.94 9.95 -23.26
C MET A 357 4.78 8.70 -23.59
N GLY A 358 6.00 8.62 -23.05
CA GLY A 358 6.94 7.54 -23.34
C GLY A 358 8.36 7.85 -22.87
N ARG A 359 9.29 6.94 -23.15
CA ARG A 359 10.72 7.20 -22.95
C ARG A 359 11.20 8.19 -23.99
N GLN A 360 11.73 9.33 -23.55
CA GLN A 360 12.38 10.29 -24.43
C GLN A 360 13.83 9.86 -24.73
N PRO A 361 14.32 10.05 -25.96
CA PRO A 361 15.72 9.85 -26.28
C PRO A 361 16.60 10.85 -25.52
N HIS A 362 17.83 10.44 -25.17
CA HIS A 362 18.78 11.29 -24.44
C HIS A 362 19.26 12.52 -25.25
N HIS A 363 19.16 12.46 -26.58
CA HIS A 363 19.61 13.50 -27.51
C HIS A 363 18.55 13.75 -28.59
N PRO A 364 17.46 14.49 -28.28
CA PRO A 364 16.51 14.87 -29.30
C PRO A 364 17.18 15.82 -30.32
N PRO A 365 16.80 15.74 -31.61
CA PRO A 365 17.32 16.62 -32.66
C PRO A 365 17.05 18.10 -32.34
N LEU A 366 17.95 18.98 -32.78
CA LEU A 366 17.90 20.42 -32.49
C LEU A 366 16.59 21.06 -32.96
N GLN A 367 16.05 20.58 -34.09
CA GLN A 367 14.82 21.07 -34.70
C GLN A 367 13.61 20.98 -33.75
N GLU A 368 13.53 19.95 -32.90
CA GLU A 368 12.45 19.80 -31.91
C GLU A 368 12.45 20.93 -30.87
N ARG A 369 13.56 21.66 -30.70
CA ARG A 369 13.63 22.83 -29.81
C ARG A 369 13.01 24.10 -30.40
N PHE A 370 12.84 24.13 -31.72
CA PHE A 370 12.29 25.27 -32.47
C PHE A 370 10.88 25.01 -32.98
N GLU A 371 10.27 23.87 -32.64
CA GLU A 371 8.86 23.60 -32.93
C GLU A 371 7.98 24.69 -32.29
N THR A 372 7.12 25.28 -33.09
CA THR A 372 6.14 26.27 -32.64
C THR A 372 4.91 25.57 -32.06
N ALA A 373 4.16 26.32 -31.25
CA ALA A 373 2.90 25.80 -30.71
C ALA A 373 1.95 25.42 -31.84
N PRO A 374 1.32 24.24 -31.79
CA PRO A 374 0.30 23.84 -32.76
C PRO A 374 -0.88 24.82 -32.77
N GLU A 375 -1.42 25.11 -33.95
CA GLU A 375 -2.65 25.90 -34.11
C GLU A 375 -3.87 25.04 -33.74
N ASN A 376 -4.72 25.52 -32.82
CA ASN A 376 -5.91 24.84 -32.29
C ASN A 376 -5.64 23.38 -31.84
N PRO A 377 -4.73 23.18 -30.86
CA PRO A 377 -4.35 21.84 -30.46
C PRO A 377 -5.45 21.10 -29.73
N THR A 378 -5.51 19.79 -29.93
CA THR A 378 -6.21 18.91 -29.01
C THR A 378 -5.54 18.95 -27.62
N PRO A 379 -6.25 18.58 -26.54
CA PRO A 379 -5.70 18.54 -25.18
C PRO A 379 -4.36 17.78 -25.08
N VAL A 380 -4.27 16.67 -25.81
CA VAL A 380 -3.08 15.81 -25.86
C VAL A 380 -1.93 16.49 -26.61
N GLU A 381 -2.20 17.17 -27.73
CA GLU A 381 -1.19 17.90 -28.49
C GLU A 381 -0.66 19.11 -27.71
N ALA A 382 -1.54 19.83 -27.00
CA ALA A 382 -1.17 20.93 -26.12
C ALA A 382 -0.23 20.43 -25.02
N MET A 383 -0.58 19.34 -24.31
CA MET A 383 0.29 18.71 -23.32
C MET A 383 1.62 18.23 -23.92
N ALA A 384 1.59 17.58 -25.08
CA ALA A 384 2.78 17.08 -25.75
C ALA A 384 3.77 18.21 -26.07
N HIS A 385 3.25 19.34 -26.57
CA HIS A 385 4.05 20.55 -26.80
C HIS A 385 4.60 21.12 -25.49
N ARG A 386 3.78 21.28 -24.44
CA ARG A 386 4.22 21.77 -23.12
C ARG A 386 5.41 20.96 -22.59
N LEU A 387 5.36 19.63 -22.66
CA LEU A 387 6.45 18.73 -22.21
C LEU A 387 7.78 18.91 -22.97
N LYS A 388 7.75 19.52 -24.17
CA LYS A 388 8.96 19.84 -24.95
C LYS A 388 9.57 21.19 -24.56
N THR A 389 8.75 22.14 -24.09
CA THR A 389 9.21 23.48 -23.70
C THR A 389 10.16 23.43 -22.49
N PRO A 390 11.11 24.39 -22.36
CA PRO A 390 11.97 24.48 -21.18
C PRO A 390 11.18 24.56 -19.86
N GLY A 391 10.20 25.46 -19.78
CA GLY A 391 9.37 25.62 -18.58
C GLY A 391 8.54 24.38 -18.24
N GLY A 392 8.01 23.67 -19.24
CA GLY A 392 7.29 22.42 -19.01
C GLY A 392 8.20 21.28 -18.57
N ARG A 393 9.46 21.22 -19.05
CA ARG A 393 10.46 20.26 -18.57
C ARG A 393 10.87 20.52 -17.13
N ASP A 394 11.06 21.79 -16.75
CA ASP A 394 11.41 22.18 -15.38
C ASP A 394 10.27 21.84 -14.41
N ARG A 395 9.02 22.16 -14.78
CA ARG A 395 7.84 21.75 -14.00
C ARG A 395 7.70 20.23 -13.92
N TYR A 396 7.84 19.52 -15.03
CA TYR A 396 7.75 18.05 -15.05
C TYR A 396 8.88 17.38 -14.24
N ALA A 397 10.05 18.01 -14.10
CA ALA A 397 11.14 17.50 -13.27
C ALA A 397 10.78 17.41 -11.77
N LEU A 398 9.83 18.23 -11.31
CA LEU A 398 9.33 18.20 -9.93
C LEU A 398 8.67 16.87 -9.55
N ARG A 399 8.23 16.06 -10.53
CA ARG A 399 7.68 14.71 -10.28
C ARG A 399 8.60 13.82 -9.44
N LYS A 400 9.92 14.08 -9.47
CA LYS A 400 10.92 13.36 -8.67
C LYS A 400 10.71 13.55 -7.16
N GLN A 401 9.90 14.51 -6.73
CA GLN A 401 9.57 14.71 -5.33
C GLN A 401 8.73 13.55 -4.75
N ASN A 402 7.99 12.79 -5.56
CA ASN A 402 7.29 11.59 -5.07
C ASN A 402 8.23 10.52 -4.52
N SER A 403 9.42 10.32 -5.13
CA SER A 403 10.45 9.47 -4.51
C SER A 403 10.97 10.02 -3.20
N ARG A 404 11.08 11.34 -3.06
CA ARG A 404 11.62 11.98 -1.86
C ARG A 404 10.62 11.99 -0.72
N ALA A 405 9.33 12.06 -1.02
CA ALA A 405 8.23 11.87 -0.07
C ALA A 405 8.02 10.40 0.35
N GLY A 406 8.92 9.48 -0.04
CA GLY A 406 8.88 8.07 0.40
C GLY A 406 7.97 7.14 -0.40
N VAL A 407 7.25 7.64 -1.42
CA VAL A 407 6.28 6.87 -2.21
C VAL A 407 6.94 5.71 -2.99
N ARG A 408 8.18 5.90 -3.46
CA ARG A 408 8.92 4.87 -4.26
C ARG A 408 9.78 3.91 -3.45
N HIS A 409 10.07 4.19 -2.18
CA HIS A 409 10.98 3.39 -1.36
C HIS A 409 10.23 2.52 -0.35
N HIS A 410 9.37 1.64 -0.86
CA HIS A 410 8.82 0.51 -0.09
C HIS A 410 9.31 -0.84 -0.65
N LYS A 411 10.60 -0.91 -1.01
CA LYS A 411 11.34 -2.15 -0.70
C LYS A 411 11.64 -2.06 0.78
N ILE A 412 11.12 -3.00 1.57
CA ILE A 412 11.63 -3.28 2.92
C ILE A 412 13.08 -3.76 2.73
N GLY A 413 13.98 -2.81 2.51
CA GLY A 413 15.41 -3.00 2.65
C GLY A 413 15.71 -2.60 4.08
N ALA A 414 16.00 -3.59 4.92
CA ALA A 414 16.70 -3.35 6.18
C ALA A 414 18.02 -2.62 5.86
N ARG A 415 18.00 -1.29 5.86
CA ARG A 415 19.19 -0.43 5.97
C ARG A 415 19.22 0.17 7.36
N ILE A 416 19.33 -0.73 8.33
CA ILE A 416 20.15 -0.48 9.51
C ILE A 416 21.38 -1.36 9.29
N PRO A 417 22.60 -0.84 9.29
CA PRO A 417 23.79 -1.69 9.28
C PRO A 417 23.70 -2.62 10.49
N SER A 418 23.64 -3.93 10.26
CA SER A 418 23.77 -4.89 11.35
C SER A 418 25.17 -4.73 11.94
N ILE A 419 25.25 -4.34 13.21
CA ILE A 419 26.51 -4.23 13.97
C ILE A 419 27.21 -5.60 14.18
N PHE A 420 26.68 -6.68 13.61
CA PHE A 420 27.31 -7.99 13.61
C PHE A 420 27.25 -8.64 12.23
N ASP A 421 28.39 -8.65 11.54
CA ASP A 421 28.66 -9.52 10.38
C ASP A 421 28.76 -10.97 10.86
N ALA A 422 27.67 -11.74 10.69
CA ALA A 422 27.73 -13.19 10.78
C ALA A 422 27.95 -13.79 9.38
N ARG A 423 29.20 -14.18 9.09
CA ARG A 423 29.58 -14.91 7.87
C ARG A 423 28.76 -16.20 7.72
N ALA A 424 28.11 -16.36 6.56
CA ALA A 424 27.53 -17.63 6.13
C ALA A 424 28.64 -18.69 5.95
N ARG A 425 28.60 -19.78 6.72
CA ARG A 425 29.28 -21.03 6.38
C ARG A 425 28.30 -21.94 5.64
N LYS A 426 28.74 -22.38 4.45
CA LYS A 426 28.15 -23.48 3.68
C LYS A 426 28.28 -24.79 4.46
N SER A 427 27.18 -25.49 4.70
CA SER A 427 27.02 -26.93 4.41
C SER A 427 25.69 -27.46 4.95
N ALA A 428 25.07 -28.33 4.18
CA ALA A 428 23.86 -29.05 4.52
C ALA A 428 24.12 -30.10 5.60
N GLN A 429 23.21 -30.27 6.55
CA GLN A 429 22.99 -31.58 7.17
C GLN A 429 21.59 -31.73 7.77
N ARG A 430 21.11 -32.96 7.59
CA ARG A 430 19.82 -33.59 7.87
C ARG A 430 19.48 -33.54 9.38
N VAL A 431 18.22 -33.29 9.71
CA VAL A 431 17.70 -33.27 11.09
C VAL A 431 16.97 -34.58 11.39
N GLU A 432 17.25 -35.17 12.56
CA GLU A 432 16.36 -35.89 13.52
C GLU A 432 17.22 -36.79 14.46
N PRO A 433 16.79 -37.20 15.68
CA PRO A 433 16.35 -36.38 16.82
C PRO A 433 16.87 -36.90 18.22
N ARG A 434 16.62 -36.10 19.28
CA ARG A 434 16.49 -36.42 20.75
C ARG A 434 17.71 -36.69 21.67
N ASP A 435 17.64 -36.01 22.81
CA ASP A 435 18.07 -36.29 24.21
C ASP A 435 19.50 -36.74 24.58
N HIS A 436 20.23 -35.86 25.29
CA HIS A 436 20.59 -35.98 26.72
C HIS A 436 21.69 -34.95 27.09
N GLY A 437 21.58 -34.36 28.29
CA GLY A 437 22.43 -33.27 28.74
C GLY A 437 23.82 -33.67 29.25
N LEU A 438 24.69 -32.68 29.39
CA LEU A 438 25.61 -32.45 30.51
C LEU A 438 26.43 -31.18 30.25
N GLU A 439 26.46 -30.30 31.24
CA GLU A 439 27.34 -29.13 31.32
C GLU A 439 28.82 -29.57 31.37
N HIS A 440 29.75 -28.79 30.78
CA HIS A 440 31.00 -28.43 31.44
C HIS A 440 31.80 -27.29 30.78
N LYS A 441 31.99 -26.26 31.61
CA LYS A 441 33.15 -25.36 31.84
C LYS A 441 34.06 -24.94 30.68
N ALA A 442 34.14 -23.60 30.59
CA ALA A 442 35.11 -22.82 29.84
C ALA A 442 36.57 -23.15 30.17
N HIS A 443 37.41 -23.21 29.14
CA HIS A 443 38.83 -22.95 29.26
C HIS A 443 39.26 -21.84 28.28
N ILE A 444 39.58 -20.71 28.88
CA ILE A 444 40.27 -19.57 28.29
C ILE A 444 41.75 -19.95 28.11
N ARG A 445 42.30 -19.80 26.90
CA ARG A 445 43.72 -19.51 26.72
C ARG A 445 43.91 -18.39 25.70
N ARG A 446 44.67 -17.37 26.10
CA ARG A 446 45.10 -16.24 25.27
C ARG A 446 46.42 -16.58 24.57
N ARG A 447 46.47 -16.20 23.29
CA ARG A 447 47.61 -15.59 22.55
C ARG A 447 48.79 -16.51 22.16
N PRO A 448 49.64 -16.11 21.18
CA PRO A 448 50.17 -14.77 20.87
C PRO A 448 49.22 -13.76 20.21
#